data_AF-A0A952VKN8-F1
#
_entry.id   AF-A0A952VKN8-F1
#
_cell.length_a   1.000
_cell.length_b   1.000
_cell.length_c   1.000
_cell.angle_alpha   90.00
_cell.angle_beta   90.00
_cell.angle_gamma   90.00
#
_symmetry.space_group_name_H-M   'P 1'
#
loop_
_entity.id
_entity.type
_entity.pdbx_description
1 polymer ?
#
loop_
_entity_poly.entity_id
_entity_poly.type
_entity_poly.pdbx_seq_one_letter_code
_entity_poly.pdbx_strand_id
1 'polypeptide(L)'
;MKPGPVVAMVALIAVGVWLVLQPTLTREAFDYEVRIGGERVRVAVEVGSQPVRYRIVGPPHLVHESLTAVDLLNVLDAQAEVLNQKPGLERTLLGFFNITSWTNFAWIAIGLIGQAAFFGRMFVQWVVSERSGQSQVPEIFWWFSLIGGMSLFTYFVWRVDIVGVIGQSTGIVIYARNLRLIHKHKRRLARGGQ
;
A
#
# COMPACT_ATOMS: atom_id res chain seq x y z
N MET A 1 -15.38 9.04 27.87
CA MET A 1 -13.96 8.98 27.42
C MET A 1 -13.47 10.41 27.18
N LYS A 2 -12.22 10.78 27.53
CA LYS A 2 -11.71 12.10 27.12
C LYS A 2 -11.75 12.18 25.59
N PRO A 3 -12.21 13.29 24.96
CA PRO A 3 -12.46 13.33 23.52
C PRO A 3 -11.20 13.19 22.66
N GLY A 4 -10.01 13.46 23.22
CA GLY A 4 -8.73 13.50 22.48
C GLY A 4 -8.45 12.32 21.54
N PRO A 5 -8.50 11.04 21.99
CA PRO A 5 -8.21 9.91 21.11
C PRO A 5 -9.24 9.75 19.98
N VAL A 6 -10.52 10.04 20.22
CA VAL A 6 -11.56 9.93 19.20
C VAL A 6 -11.37 11.02 18.14
N VAL A 7 -11.05 12.25 18.56
CA VAL A 7 -10.74 13.36 17.64
C VAL A 7 -9.50 13.04 16.80
N ALA A 8 -8.44 12.50 17.41
CA ALA A 8 -7.24 12.09 16.68
C ALA A 8 -7.53 10.99 15.64
N MET A 9 -8.41 10.04 15.98
CA MET A 9 -8.84 8.98 15.06
C MET A 9 -9.61 9.53 13.87
N VAL A 10 -10.62 10.39 14.13
CA VAL A 10 -11.41 11.01 13.05
C VAL A 10 -10.52 11.88 12.17
N ALA A 11 -9.61 12.66 12.75
CA ALA A 11 -8.66 13.49 12.00
C ALA A 11 -7.72 12.63 11.12
N LEU A 12 -7.15 11.55 11.65
CA LEU A 12 -6.26 10.67 10.91
C LEU A 12 -6.99 9.94 9.77
N ILE A 13 -8.22 9.48 10.02
CA ILE A 13 -9.07 8.90 8.97
C ILE A 13 -9.37 9.95 7.89
N ALA A 14 -9.76 11.17 8.26
CA ALA A 14 -10.06 12.23 7.31
C ALA A 14 -8.84 12.58 6.44
N VAL A 15 -7.65 12.71 7.04
CA VAL A 15 -6.40 12.95 6.30
C VAL A 15 -6.06 11.77 5.40
N GLY A 16 -6.17 10.53 5.89
CA GLY A 16 -5.89 9.34 5.10
C GLY A 16 -6.83 9.20 3.90
N VAL A 17 -8.13 9.36 4.12
CA VAL A 17 -9.15 9.33 3.05
C VAL A 17 -8.90 10.46 2.06
N TRP A 18 -8.58 11.67 2.54
CA TRP A 18 -8.23 12.79 1.67
C TRP A 18 -7.04 12.45 0.76
N LEU A 19 -5.96 11.89 1.31
CA LEU A 19 -4.77 11.50 0.54
C LEU A 19 -5.08 10.42 -0.50
N VAL A 20 -5.90 9.43 -0.14
CA VAL A 20 -6.34 8.36 -1.06
C VAL A 20 -7.25 8.91 -2.16
N LEU A 21 -8.06 9.92 -1.89
CA LEU A 21 -8.98 10.47 -2.87
C LEU A 21 -8.32 11.49 -3.82
N GLN A 22 -7.17 12.08 -3.48
CA GLN A 22 -6.48 13.06 -4.34
C GLN A 22 -6.35 12.59 -5.80
N PRO A 23 -5.83 11.38 -6.11
CA PRO A 23 -5.64 10.94 -7.49
C PRO A 23 -6.94 10.64 -8.24
N THR A 24 -8.07 10.51 -7.54
CA THR A 24 -9.39 10.30 -8.15
C THR A 24 -10.11 11.62 -8.36
N LEU A 25 -9.97 12.56 -7.41
CA LEU A 25 -10.61 13.88 -7.46
C LEU A 25 -9.97 14.82 -8.51
N THR A 26 -8.71 14.59 -8.87
CA THR A 26 -7.98 15.38 -9.89
C THR A 26 -8.03 14.76 -11.29
N ARG A 27 -8.76 13.65 -11.50
CA ARG A 27 -8.89 13.02 -12.82
C ARG A 27 -9.88 13.78 -13.69
N GLU A 28 -9.39 14.35 -14.78
CA GLU A 28 -10.21 14.96 -15.83
C GLU A 28 -10.73 13.94 -16.87
N ALA A 29 -10.15 12.73 -16.92
CA ALA A 29 -10.55 11.67 -17.85
C ALA A 29 -10.50 10.28 -17.19
N PHE A 30 -11.38 9.38 -17.63
CA PHE A 30 -11.39 7.98 -17.20
C PHE A 30 -10.62 7.12 -18.22
N ASP A 31 -9.57 6.46 -17.76
CA ASP A 31 -8.83 5.46 -18.54
C ASP A 31 -9.57 4.12 -18.45
N TYR A 32 -10.11 3.64 -19.58
CA TYR A 32 -10.62 2.29 -19.72
C TYR A 32 -9.51 1.41 -20.31
N GLU A 33 -9.16 0.35 -19.57
CA GLU A 33 -8.20 -0.66 -20.03
C GLU A 33 -8.97 -1.79 -20.71
N VAL A 34 -8.91 -1.84 -22.04
CA VAL A 34 -9.54 -2.90 -22.84
C VAL A 34 -8.47 -3.94 -23.14
N ARG A 35 -8.69 -5.19 -22.66
CA ARG A 35 -7.85 -6.33 -23.03
C ARG A 35 -8.36 -6.93 -24.34
N ILE A 36 -7.50 -6.95 -25.35
CA ILE A 36 -7.73 -7.67 -26.60
C ILE A 36 -6.65 -8.75 -26.69
N GLY A 37 -7.05 -10.01 -26.51
CA GLY A 37 -6.10 -11.13 -26.37
C GLY A 37 -5.24 -11.04 -25.11
N GLY A 38 -3.92 -10.95 -25.28
CA GLY A 38 -2.92 -10.86 -24.20
C GLY A 38 -2.47 -9.44 -23.82
N GLU A 39 -2.85 -8.43 -24.60
CA GLU A 39 -2.34 -7.07 -24.48
C GLU A 39 -3.36 -6.10 -23.86
N ARG A 40 -2.87 -5.02 -23.24
CA ARG A 40 -3.66 -4.04 -22.48
C ARG A 40 -3.66 -2.71 -23.24
N VAL A 41 -4.79 -2.35 -23.85
CA VAL A 41 -4.95 -1.07 -24.56
C VAL A 41 -5.61 -0.06 -23.61
N ARG A 42 -4.99 1.10 -23.42
CA ARG A 42 -5.53 2.19 -22.59
C ARG A 42 -6.25 3.22 -23.45
N VAL A 43 -7.55 3.38 -23.25
CA VAL A 43 -8.40 4.35 -23.95
C VAL A 43 -8.89 5.39 -22.94
N ALA A 44 -8.56 6.66 -23.15
CA ALA A 44 -9.13 7.76 -22.38
C ALA A 44 -10.41 8.25 -23.04
N VAL A 45 -11.47 8.39 -22.23
CA VAL A 45 -12.74 9.00 -22.65
C VAL A 45 -12.79 10.42 -22.12
N GLU A 46 -12.81 11.41 -23.01
CA GLU A 46 -12.98 12.82 -22.64
C GLU A 46 -14.47 13.09 -22.35
N VAL A 47 -14.84 13.07 -21.07
CA VAL A 47 -16.20 13.33 -20.61
C VAL A 47 -16.42 14.85 -20.53
N GLY A 48 -17.23 15.39 -21.45
CA GLY A 48 -17.57 16.82 -21.50
C GLY A 48 -17.52 17.45 -22.89
N SER A 49 -16.95 16.77 -23.88
CA SER A 49 -17.00 17.20 -25.29
C SER A 49 -18.17 16.54 -26.02
N GLN A 50 -18.99 17.33 -26.74
CA GLN A 50 -19.89 16.79 -27.77
C GLN A 50 -19.29 17.07 -29.16
N PRO A 51 -19.00 16.03 -29.97
CA PRO A 51 -19.15 14.59 -29.71
C PRO A 51 -18.07 14.02 -28.76
N VAL A 52 -18.40 12.91 -28.08
CA VAL A 52 -17.50 12.19 -27.18
C VAL A 52 -16.25 11.75 -27.96
N ARG A 53 -15.07 12.25 -27.58
CA ARG A 53 -13.79 11.86 -28.19
C ARG A 53 -13.15 10.73 -27.38
N TYR A 54 -12.73 9.70 -28.09
CA TYR A 54 -11.94 8.58 -27.56
C TYR A 54 -10.50 8.78 -28.00
N ARG A 55 -9.56 8.86 -27.06
CA ARG A 55 -8.12 8.96 -27.35
C ARG A 55 -7.43 7.68 -26.90
N ILE A 56 -6.73 7.00 -27.82
CA ILE A 56 -5.86 5.87 -27.47
C ILE A 56 -4.61 6.46 -26.83
N VAL A 57 -4.37 6.14 -25.55
CA VAL A 57 -3.31 6.75 -24.73
C VAL A 57 -2.05 5.88 -24.70
N GLY A 58 -2.13 4.60 -25.06
CA GLY A 58 -0.93 3.80 -25.26
C GLY A 58 -1.15 2.32 -25.58
N PRO A 59 -0.05 1.64 -25.97
CA PRO A 59 1.35 2.12 -25.94
C PRO A 59 1.71 3.13 -27.07
N PRO A 60 2.79 3.94 -26.92
CA PRO A 60 3.09 5.08 -27.81
C PRO A 60 3.28 4.75 -29.30
N HIS A 61 3.57 3.49 -29.65
CA HIS A 61 3.73 3.01 -31.02
C HIS A 61 2.40 2.65 -31.70
N LEU A 62 1.30 2.52 -30.96
CA LEU A 62 -0.05 2.26 -31.51
C LEU A 62 -0.83 3.56 -31.80
N VAL A 63 -0.24 4.72 -31.53
CA VAL A 63 -0.95 6.01 -31.55
C VAL A 63 -1.13 6.56 -32.98
N HIS A 64 -0.38 6.08 -33.98
CA HIS A 64 -0.39 6.65 -35.33
C HIS A 64 -0.43 5.69 -36.53
N GLU A 65 -0.37 4.37 -36.36
CA GLU A 65 -0.42 3.43 -37.50
C GLU A 65 -1.38 2.28 -37.24
N SER A 66 -2.16 1.93 -38.26
CA SER A 66 -2.88 0.66 -38.31
C SER A 66 -1.85 -0.47 -38.38
N LEU A 67 -1.61 -1.17 -37.26
CA LEU A 67 -0.63 -2.25 -37.23
C LEU A 67 -1.07 -3.42 -38.10
N THR A 68 -0.19 -3.82 -39.02
CA THR A 68 -0.33 -5.06 -39.79
C THR A 68 0.09 -6.24 -38.92
N ALA A 69 -0.38 -7.46 -39.24
CA ALA A 69 -0.03 -8.66 -38.48
C ALA A 69 1.49 -8.91 -38.38
N VAL A 70 2.26 -8.44 -39.36
CA VAL A 70 3.72 -8.53 -39.39
C VAL A 70 4.37 -7.55 -38.39
N ASP A 71 3.82 -6.34 -38.24
CA ASP A 71 4.32 -5.35 -37.29
C ASP A 71 4.06 -5.80 -35.84
N LEU A 72 2.92 -6.46 -35.61
CA LEU A 72 2.61 -7.11 -34.34
C LEU A 72 3.65 -8.19 -33.99
N LEU A 73 4.02 -9.04 -34.96
CA LEU A 73 5.03 -10.08 -34.74
C LEU A 73 6.41 -9.51 -34.45
N ASN A 74 6.80 -8.43 -35.13
CA ASN A 74 8.07 -7.75 -34.88
C ASN A 74 8.14 -7.09 -33.49
N VAL A 75 7.02 -6.55 -32.99
CA VAL A 75 6.93 -6.02 -31.63
C VAL A 75 7.02 -7.14 -30.59
N LEU A 76 6.39 -8.29 -30.85
CA LEU A 76 6.45 -9.47 -29.99
C LEU A 76 7.88 -10.05 -29.91
N ASP A 77 8.57 -10.15 -31.05
CA ASP A 77 9.96 -10.63 -31.11
C ASP A 77 10.94 -9.63 -30.47
N ALA A 78 10.75 -8.33 -30.66
CA ALA A 78 11.56 -7.30 -30.01
C ALA A 78 11.38 -7.30 -28.47
N GLN A 79 10.17 -7.58 -27.98
CA GLN A 79 9.90 -7.74 -26.54
C GLN A 79 10.54 -9.02 -25.97
N ALA A 80 10.49 -10.13 -26.73
CA ALA A 80 11.13 -11.38 -26.34
C ALA A 80 12.64 -11.23 -26.15
N GLU A 81 13.31 -10.45 -27.01
CA GLU A 81 14.75 -10.20 -26.93
C GLU A 81 15.14 -9.28 -25.76
N VAL A 82 14.33 -8.25 -25.46
CA VAL A 82 14.53 -7.36 -24.29
C VAL A 82 14.37 -8.13 -22.98
N LEU A 83 13.42 -9.08 -22.93
CA LEU A 83 13.31 -10.01 -21.81
C LEU A 83 14.54 -10.91 -21.73
N ASN A 84 15.17 -11.26 -22.88
CA ASN A 84 16.31 -12.16 -22.95
C ASN A 84 17.68 -11.53 -22.61
N GLN A 85 17.75 -10.21 -22.40
CA GLN A 85 18.99 -9.51 -22.02
C GLN A 85 19.13 -9.21 -20.52
N LYS A 86 18.09 -9.41 -19.68
CA LYS A 86 18.19 -9.15 -18.22
C LYS A 86 18.78 -10.34 -17.45
N PRO A 87 19.71 -10.14 -16.49
CA PRO A 87 20.34 -11.22 -15.72
C PRO A 87 19.32 -12.06 -14.93
N GLY A 88 19.54 -13.37 -14.83
CA GLY A 88 18.53 -14.35 -14.39
C GLY A 88 17.93 -14.13 -12.98
N LEU A 89 18.69 -13.54 -12.05
CA LEU A 89 18.18 -13.17 -10.73
C LEU A 89 17.17 -12.01 -10.80
N GLU A 90 17.40 -11.04 -11.67
CA GLU A 90 16.48 -9.92 -11.88
C GLU A 90 15.18 -10.42 -12.54
N ARG A 91 15.24 -11.36 -13.49
CA ARG A 91 14.01 -11.94 -14.07
C ARG A 91 13.16 -12.67 -13.05
N THR A 92 13.77 -13.48 -12.20
CA THR A 92 13.05 -14.26 -11.20
C THR A 92 12.48 -13.37 -10.10
N LEU A 93 13.25 -12.40 -9.61
CA LEU A 93 12.77 -11.47 -8.56
C LEU A 93 11.74 -10.47 -9.11
N LEU A 94 12.01 -9.82 -10.24
CA LEU A 94 11.07 -8.86 -10.83
C LEU A 94 9.82 -9.54 -11.40
N GLY A 95 9.95 -10.77 -11.91
CA GLY A 95 8.83 -11.59 -12.36
C GLY A 95 7.98 -12.12 -11.21
N PHE A 96 8.59 -12.64 -10.14
CA PHE A 96 7.87 -13.15 -8.96
C PHE A 96 7.08 -12.04 -8.26
N PHE A 97 7.66 -10.84 -8.13
CA PHE A 97 6.96 -9.71 -7.53
C PHE A 97 6.13 -8.88 -8.55
N ASN A 98 6.19 -9.19 -9.85
CA ASN A 98 5.58 -8.43 -10.93
C ASN A 98 5.91 -6.91 -10.86
N ILE A 99 7.19 -6.59 -10.60
CA ILE A 99 7.65 -5.21 -10.37
C ILE A 99 8.47 -4.72 -11.56
N THR A 100 8.04 -3.61 -12.15
CA THR A 100 8.70 -2.94 -13.28
C THR A 100 9.73 -1.87 -12.86
N SER A 101 9.84 -1.52 -11.57
CA SER A 101 10.72 -0.43 -11.09
C SER A 101 11.18 -0.59 -9.61
N TRP A 102 12.43 -0.23 -9.30
CA TRP A 102 13.01 -0.24 -7.95
C TRP A 102 12.20 0.56 -6.92
N THR A 103 11.52 1.62 -7.35
CA THR A 103 10.63 2.42 -6.50
C THR A 103 9.46 1.57 -5.99
N ASN A 104 8.84 0.75 -6.85
CA ASN A 104 7.74 -0.13 -6.46
C ASN A 104 8.22 -1.22 -5.48
N PHE A 105 9.45 -1.70 -5.65
CA PHE A 105 10.05 -2.64 -4.70
C PHE A 105 10.23 -2.03 -3.31
N ALA A 106 10.70 -0.78 -3.22
CA ALA A 106 10.80 -0.07 -1.95
C ALA A 106 9.43 0.06 -1.25
N TRP A 107 8.37 0.38 -1.99
CA TRP A 107 7.01 0.43 -1.44
C TRP A 107 6.51 -0.93 -0.95
N ILE A 108 6.77 -1.99 -1.69
CA ILE A 108 6.41 -3.36 -1.27
C ILE A 108 7.21 -3.77 -0.03
N ALA A 109 8.49 -3.40 0.06
CA ALA A 109 9.31 -3.64 1.25
C ALA A 109 8.74 -2.95 2.49
N ILE A 110 8.22 -1.72 2.37
CA ILE A 110 7.51 -1.03 3.47
C ILE A 110 6.28 -1.85 3.92
N GLY A 111 5.49 -2.35 2.98
CA GLY A 111 4.35 -3.23 3.27
C GLY A 111 4.78 -4.51 3.99
N LEU A 112 5.87 -5.14 3.54
CA LEU A 112 6.42 -6.35 4.15
C LEU A 112 6.97 -6.11 5.56
N ILE A 113 7.64 -4.99 5.81
CA ILE A 113 8.07 -4.58 7.16
C ILE A 113 6.85 -4.43 8.07
N GLY A 114 5.78 -3.81 7.56
CA GLY A 114 4.51 -3.70 8.28
C GLY A 114 3.94 -5.06 8.67
N GLN A 115 3.89 -5.99 7.70
CA GLN A 115 3.41 -7.34 7.91
C GLN A 115 4.28 -8.14 8.89
N ALA A 116 5.61 -8.02 8.78
CA ALA A 116 6.56 -8.67 9.69
C ALA A 116 6.40 -8.16 11.12
N ALA A 117 6.16 -6.86 11.31
CA ALA A 117 5.86 -6.30 12.63
C ALA A 117 4.53 -6.83 13.21
N PHE A 118 3.49 -6.95 12.37
CA PHE A 118 2.20 -7.53 12.78
C PHE A 118 2.27 -9.02 13.12
N PHE A 119 3.15 -9.77 12.47
CA PHE A 119 3.48 -11.14 12.87
C PHE A 119 4.29 -11.15 14.18
N GLY A 120 5.33 -10.32 14.24
CA GLY A 120 6.24 -10.21 15.39
C GLY A 120 5.51 -9.91 16.70
N ARG A 121 4.48 -9.05 16.70
CA ARG A 121 3.67 -8.82 17.91
C ARG A 121 3.02 -10.10 18.45
N MET A 122 2.47 -10.96 17.58
CA MET A 122 1.79 -12.19 17.99
C MET A 122 2.81 -13.21 18.46
N PHE A 123 3.92 -13.31 17.74
CA PHE A 123 5.04 -14.17 18.12
C PHE A 123 5.58 -13.82 19.51
N VAL A 124 5.85 -12.53 19.77
CA VAL A 124 6.38 -12.09 21.06
C VAL A 124 5.35 -12.28 22.17
N GLN A 125 4.07 -11.99 21.92
CA GLN A 125 3.02 -12.22 22.91
C GLN A 125 2.90 -13.71 23.25
N TRP A 126 2.96 -14.59 22.26
CA TRP A 126 2.94 -16.03 22.45
C TRP A 126 4.13 -16.48 23.32
N VAL A 127 5.36 -16.09 22.98
CA VAL A 127 6.57 -16.44 23.75
C VAL A 127 6.48 -15.96 25.20
N VAL A 128 6.00 -14.73 25.43
CA VAL A 128 5.85 -14.18 26.80
C VAL A 128 4.75 -14.91 27.58
N SER A 129 3.64 -15.26 26.91
CA SER A 129 2.53 -15.95 27.56
C SER A 129 2.90 -17.38 27.93
N GLU A 130 3.66 -18.07 27.06
CA GLU A 130 4.18 -19.41 27.33
C GLU A 130 5.12 -19.41 28.53
N ARG A 131 6.06 -18.45 28.57
CA ARG A 131 7.02 -18.33 29.69
C ARG A 131 6.38 -17.98 31.03
N SER A 132 5.22 -17.31 31.02
CA SER A 132 4.52 -16.88 32.23
C SER A 132 3.36 -17.80 32.62
N GLY A 133 2.97 -18.75 31.75
CA GLY A 133 1.79 -19.59 31.94
C GLY A 133 0.47 -18.80 32.00
N GLN A 134 0.47 -17.54 31.54
CA GLN A 134 -0.69 -16.64 31.61
C GLN A 134 -0.83 -15.87 30.29
N SER A 135 -2.07 -15.58 29.88
CA SER A 135 -2.34 -14.74 28.71
C SER A 135 -2.05 -13.27 29.04
N GLN A 136 -0.81 -12.83 28.81
CA GLN A 136 -0.36 -11.47 29.08
C GLN A 136 0.08 -10.77 27.79
N VAL A 137 -0.32 -9.52 27.62
CA VAL A 137 0.10 -8.67 26.49
C VAL A 137 1.29 -7.80 26.93
N PRO A 138 2.51 -8.07 26.44
CA PRO A 138 3.69 -7.31 26.83
C PRO A 138 3.70 -5.90 26.20
N GLU A 139 4.44 -4.95 26.77
CA GLU A 139 4.51 -3.58 26.22
C GLU A 139 4.99 -3.56 24.76
N ILE A 140 5.96 -4.41 24.44
CA ILE A 140 6.54 -4.50 23.10
C ILE A 140 5.53 -4.91 22.02
N PHE A 141 4.44 -5.61 22.40
CA PHE A 141 3.31 -5.90 21.52
C PHE A 141 2.72 -4.61 20.92
N TRP A 142 2.59 -3.57 21.76
CA TRP A 142 2.02 -2.29 21.33
C TRP A 142 2.99 -1.52 20.43
N TRP A 143 4.30 -1.62 20.66
CA TRP A 143 5.32 -1.03 19.79
C TRP A 143 5.35 -1.68 18.41
N PHE A 144 5.36 -3.01 18.34
CA PHE A 144 5.26 -3.73 17.06
C PHE A 144 3.96 -3.39 16.33
N SER A 145 2.84 -3.28 17.04
CA SER A 145 1.55 -2.90 16.45
C SER A 145 1.58 -1.47 15.90
N LEU A 146 2.23 -0.53 16.59
CA LEU A 146 2.35 0.84 16.13
C LEU A 146 3.23 0.95 14.88
N ILE A 147 4.40 0.30 14.87
CA ILE A 147 5.31 0.27 13.72
C ILE A 147 4.62 -0.40 12.52
N GLY A 148 3.99 -1.56 12.75
CA GLY A 148 3.24 -2.28 11.73
C GLY A 148 2.12 -1.43 11.14
N GLY A 149 1.35 -0.77 12.01
CA GLY A 149 0.23 0.10 11.61
C GLY A 149 0.69 1.29 10.78
N MET A 150 1.77 1.97 11.19
CA MET A 150 2.32 3.11 10.43
C MET A 150 2.88 2.70 9.07
N SER A 151 3.61 1.58 9.00
CA SER A 151 4.13 1.06 7.73
C SER A 151 3.01 0.66 6.78
N LEU A 152 2.00 -0.07 7.27
CA LEU A 152 0.86 -0.47 6.43
C LEU A 152 -0.04 0.71 6.06
N PHE A 153 -0.25 1.69 6.95
CA PHE A 153 -0.96 2.92 6.61
C PHE A 153 -0.27 3.64 5.44
N THR A 154 1.05 3.82 5.53
CA THR A 154 1.85 4.45 4.48
C THR A 154 1.77 3.68 3.16
N TYR A 155 1.82 2.34 3.23
CA TYR A 155 1.64 1.47 2.08
C TYR A 155 0.23 1.58 1.46
N PHE A 156 -0.84 1.60 2.25
CA PHE A 156 -2.21 1.70 1.73
C PHE A 156 -2.54 3.07 1.15
N VAL A 157 -1.98 4.14 1.71
CA VAL A 157 -2.04 5.47 1.09
C VAL A 157 -1.40 5.42 -0.30
N TRP A 158 -0.22 4.81 -0.43
CA TRP A 158 0.44 4.65 -1.73
C TRP A 158 -0.35 3.77 -2.71
N ARG A 159 -0.99 2.69 -2.21
CA ARG A 159 -1.85 1.81 -3.02
C ARG A 159 -3.21 2.41 -3.38
N VAL A 160 -3.54 3.58 -2.84
CA VAL A 160 -4.85 4.22 -3.03
C VAL A 160 -5.99 3.32 -2.52
N ASP A 161 -5.75 2.62 -1.40
CA ASP A 161 -6.72 1.69 -0.80
C ASP A 161 -7.39 2.32 0.43
N ILE A 162 -8.66 2.71 0.26
CA ILE A 162 -9.44 3.37 1.32
C ILE A 162 -9.72 2.45 2.52
N VAL A 163 -9.95 1.16 2.27
CA VAL A 163 -10.28 0.18 3.32
C VAL A 163 -9.08 -0.02 4.23
N GLY A 164 -7.90 -0.18 3.60
CA GLY A 164 -6.63 -0.29 4.32
C GLY A 164 -6.33 0.94 5.17
N VAL A 165 -6.53 2.14 4.61
CA VAL A 165 -6.28 3.41 5.31
C VAL A 165 -7.18 3.61 6.52
N ILE A 166 -8.49 3.35 6.40
CA ILE A 166 -9.44 3.48 7.52
C ILE A 166 -9.08 2.48 8.64
N GLY A 167 -8.76 1.24 8.27
CA GLY A 167 -8.38 0.20 9.21
C GLY A 167 -7.11 0.54 9.99
N GLN A 168 -6.03 0.92 9.29
CA GLN A 168 -4.76 1.22 9.94
C GLN A 168 -4.79 2.52 10.74
N SER A 169 -5.54 3.54 10.31
CA SER A 169 -5.74 4.78 11.08
C SER A 169 -6.31 4.50 12.47
N THR A 170 -7.35 3.65 12.52
CA THR A 170 -7.99 3.25 13.78
C THR A 170 -7.01 2.50 14.68
N GLY A 171 -6.26 1.55 14.11
CA GLY A 171 -5.23 0.79 14.81
C GLY A 171 -4.17 1.67 15.45
N ILE A 172 -3.54 2.57 14.68
CA ILE A 172 -2.47 3.48 15.13
C ILE A 172 -2.89 4.26 16.37
N VAL A 173 -4.09 4.83 16.38
CA VAL A 173 -4.57 5.63 17.52
C VAL A 173 -4.80 4.79 18.77
N ILE A 174 -5.34 3.58 18.60
CA ILE A 174 -5.54 2.64 19.72
C ILE A 174 -4.19 2.22 20.30
N TYR A 175 -3.21 1.87 19.46
CA TYR A 175 -1.88 1.45 19.90
C TYR A 175 -1.16 2.58 20.63
N ALA A 176 -1.13 3.79 20.05
CA ALA A 176 -0.53 4.96 20.67
C ALA A 176 -1.19 5.32 22.01
N ARG A 177 -2.52 5.21 22.10
CA ARG A 177 -3.25 5.42 23.36
C ARG A 177 -2.83 4.41 24.43
N ASN A 178 -2.72 3.13 24.08
CA ASN A 178 -2.36 2.08 25.04
C ASN A 178 -0.92 2.24 25.55
N LEU A 179 0.02 2.54 24.65
CA LEU A 179 1.38 2.92 25.01
C LEU A 179 1.42 4.10 25.98
N ARG A 180 0.66 5.17 25.71
CA ARG A 180 0.56 6.34 26.60
C ARG A 180 0.01 5.96 27.98
N LEU A 181 -0.98 5.08 28.06
CA LEU A 181 -1.56 4.63 29.33
C LEU A 181 -0.55 3.83 30.16
N ILE A 182 0.19 2.91 29.54
CA ILE A 182 1.25 2.12 30.18
C ILE A 182 2.32 3.05 30.78
N HIS A 183 2.82 4.00 29.97
CA HIS A 183 3.84 4.95 30.43
C HIS A 183 3.33 5.85 31.56
N LYS A 184 2.07 6.29 31.49
CA LYS A 184 1.46 7.10 32.56
C LYS A 184 1.33 6.31 33.86
N HIS A 185 0.98 5.03 33.79
CA HIS A 185 0.88 4.17 34.96
C HIS A 185 2.24 3.95 35.61
N LYS A 186 3.28 3.62 34.83
CA LYS A 186 4.67 3.50 35.30
C LYS A 186 5.16 4.77 36.01
N ARG A 187 4.90 5.95 35.44
CA ARG A 187 5.26 7.24 36.04
C ARG A 187 4.53 7.52 37.36
N ARG A 188 3.30 7.05 37.53
CA ARG A 188 2.54 7.21 38.78
C ARG A 188 3.10 6.32 39.89
N LEU A 189 3.41 5.07 39.57
CA LEU A 189 4.04 4.14 40.51
C LEU A 189 5.40 4.68 40.99
N ALA A 190 6.21 5.22 40.08
CA ALA A 190 7.49 5.83 40.44
C ALA A 190 7.38 7.07 41.34
N ARG A 191 6.24 7.77 41.35
CA ARG A 191 5.99 8.96 42.18
C ARG A 191 5.29 8.66 43.51
N GLY A 192 4.54 7.56 43.59
CA GLY A 192 3.82 7.15 44.81
C GLY A 192 4.57 6.13 45.68
N GLY A 193 5.76 5.71 45.25
CA GLY A 193 6.71 4.91 46.04
C GLY A 193 7.84 5.72 46.68
N GLN A 194 7.69 7.06 46.75
CA GLN A 194 8.47 7.99 47.56
C GLN A 194 7.59 8.47 48.70
#